data_AF-A0A812V0D2-F1
#
_entry.id   AF-A0A812V0D2-F1
#
_cell.length_a   1.000
_cell.length_b   1.000
_cell.length_c   1.000
_cell.angle_alpha   90.00
_cell.angle_beta   90.00
_cell.angle_gamma   90.00
#
_symmetry.space_group_name_H-M   'P 1'
#
loop_
_entity.id
_entity.type
_entity.pdbx_description
1 polymer ?
#
loop_
_entity_poly.entity_id
_entity_poly.type
_entity_poly.pdbx_seq_one_letter_code
_entity_poly.pdbx_strand_id
1 'polypeptide(L)'
;MNVCVLGLAPLESCPAKAVKVFKLVGRSAIQRIFELEGFRLRKLKSHGAGGSEPAVLAQQFMQELPETAGEEDVTSEAYIRNAFKVWENILAVEEAKKIVLECERLWGKQSPFYTMSQLEAVMAKCKDPAQITFGVDCMRYYVEKKFASTGEMSSRNLTGKTTNNRGLLDVFLEKQKLLHHLVHQWLETQPLDAESKVG
;
A
#
# COMPACT_ATOMS: atom_id res chain seq x y z
N MET A 1 -7.63 40.64 -17.40
CA MET A 1 -7.11 39.28 -17.30
C MET A 1 -7.17 38.88 -15.84
N ASN A 2 -8.21 38.12 -15.46
CA ASN A 2 -8.47 37.73 -14.07
C ASN A 2 -7.81 36.38 -13.78
N VAL A 3 -6.99 36.35 -12.73
CA VAL A 3 -6.32 35.16 -12.21
C VAL A 3 -7.33 34.40 -11.37
N CYS A 4 -7.69 33.18 -11.80
CA CYS A 4 -8.58 32.30 -11.06
C CYS A 4 -7.76 31.55 -10.01
N VAL A 5 -7.91 31.96 -8.75
CA VAL A 5 -7.34 31.28 -7.58
C VAL A 5 -8.19 30.04 -7.32
N LEU A 6 -7.63 28.85 -7.57
CA LEU A 6 -8.25 27.57 -7.20
C LEU A 6 -8.23 27.45 -5.67
N GLY A 7 -9.36 27.82 -5.06
CA GLY A 7 -9.64 27.62 -3.65
C GLY A 7 -9.76 26.13 -3.33
N LEU A 8 -8.94 25.66 -2.40
CA LEU A 8 -9.13 24.41 -1.68
C LEU A 8 -10.41 24.52 -0.87
N ALA A 9 -11.46 23.81 -1.31
CA ALA A 9 -12.70 23.72 -0.55
C ALA A 9 -12.46 22.92 0.75
N PRO A 10 -12.99 23.37 1.90
CA PRO A 10 -12.95 22.60 3.14
C PRO A 10 -13.84 21.36 3.01
N LEU A 11 -13.37 20.23 3.52
CA LEU A 11 -14.11 18.97 3.65
C LEU A 11 -15.27 19.15 4.65
N GLU A 12 -16.37 19.74 4.20
CA GLU A 12 -17.60 19.83 4.97
C GLU A 12 -18.30 18.47 5.07
N SER A 13 -18.34 17.96 6.30
CA SER A 13 -19.39 17.14 6.92
C SER A 13 -20.24 16.26 6.00
N CYS A 14 -19.69 15.09 5.65
CA CYS A 14 -20.52 13.98 5.18
C CYS A 14 -21.45 13.51 6.33
N PRO A 15 -22.78 13.47 6.14
CA PRO A 15 -23.71 13.06 7.19
C PRO A 15 -23.49 11.60 7.55
N ALA A 16 -23.46 11.31 8.85
CA ALA A 16 -23.37 9.97 9.44
C ALA A 16 -24.61 9.12 9.15
N LYS A 17 -24.85 8.79 7.87
CA LYS A 17 -25.72 7.67 7.52
C LYS A 17 -24.90 6.41 7.73
N ALA A 18 -25.39 5.55 8.62
CA ALA A 18 -24.87 4.20 8.86
C ALA A 18 -24.53 3.55 7.53
N VAL A 19 -23.23 3.49 7.21
CA VAL A 19 -22.70 2.68 6.12
C VAL A 19 -23.08 1.27 6.50
N LYS A 20 -24.06 0.70 5.81
CA LYS A 20 -24.40 -0.72 5.98
C LYS A 20 -23.11 -1.50 5.89
N VAL A 21 -22.74 -2.21 6.94
CA VAL A 21 -21.55 -3.05 7.00
C VAL A 21 -21.74 -4.14 5.95
N PHE A 22 -21.22 -3.89 4.75
CA PHE A 22 -21.27 -4.84 3.63
C PHE A 22 -20.47 -6.10 4.02
N LYS A 23 -20.94 -7.26 3.58
CA LYS A 23 -20.31 -8.56 3.89
C LYS A 23 -18.80 -8.49 3.65
N LEU A 24 -18.01 -8.81 4.68
CA LEU A 24 -16.54 -8.89 4.62
C LEU A 24 -16.03 -9.92 3.61
N VAL A 25 -16.88 -10.90 3.28
CA VAL A 25 -16.61 -12.01 2.36
C VAL A 25 -16.42 -11.46 0.94
N GLY A 26 -15.19 -11.53 0.44
CA GLY A 26 -14.83 -11.15 -0.93
C GLY A 26 -14.13 -9.79 -1.10
N ARG A 27 -13.94 -9.03 -0.01
CA ARG A 27 -13.17 -7.77 -0.05
C ARG A 27 -11.67 -8.03 -0.18
N SER A 28 -10.96 -7.21 -0.93
CA SER A 28 -9.49 -7.26 -0.99
C SER A 28 -8.85 -6.71 0.28
N ALA A 29 -7.56 -7.03 0.49
CA ALA A 29 -6.79 -6.47 1.59
C ALA A 29 -6.82 -4.93 1.58
N ILE A 30 -6.72 -4.31 0.41
CA ILE A 30 -6.77 -2.85 0.27
C ILE A 30 -8.10 -2.28 0.76
N GLN A 31 -9.24 -2.82 0.29
CA GLN A 31 -10.56 -2.38 0.75
C GLN A 31 -10.69 -2.48 2.28
N ARG A 32 -10.23 -3.58 2.85
CA ARG A 32 -10.24 -3.81 4.31
C ARG A 32 -9.38 -2.77 5.05
N ILE A 33 -8.20 -2.43 4.53
CA ILE A 33 -7.32 -1.41 5.12
C ILE A 33 -8.01 -0.04 5.13
N PHE A 34 -8.62 0.38 4.02
CA PHE A 34 -9.35 1.67 3.95
C PHE A 34 -10.52 1.72 4.93
N GLU A 35 -11.26 0.63 5.08
CA GLU A 35 -12.35 0.54 6.05
C GLU A 35 -11.86 0.62 7.50
N LEU A 36 -10.79 -0.11 7.83
CA LEU A 36 -10.16 -0.08 9.15
C LEU A 36 -9.62 1.31 9.48
N GLU A 37 -8.99 1.99 8.52
CA GLU A 37 -8.51 3.35 8.74
C GLU A 37 -9.68 4.32 8.95
N GLY A 38 -10.72 4.23 8.10
CA GLY A 38 -11.93 5.01 8.28
C GLY A 38 -12.57 4.77 9.64
N PHE A 39 -12.55 3.53 10.14
CA PHE A 39 -13.02 3.17 11.47
C PHE A 39 -12.13 3.76 12.58
N ARG A 40 -10.80 3.63 12.48
CA ARG A 40 -9.83 4.24 13.40
C ARG A 40 -10.07 5.74 13.53
N LEU A 41 -10.23 6.45 12.43
CA LEU A 41 -10.48 7.90 12.42
C LEU A 41 -11.81 8.28 13.07
N ARG A 42 -12.87 7.47 12.93
CA ARG A 42 -14.15 7.70 13.63
C ARG A 42 -14.01 7.49 15.13
N LYS A 43 -13.36 6.41 15.56
CA LYS A 43 -13.15 6.11 16.99
C LYS A 43 -12.22 7.12 17.65
N LEU A 44 -11.19 7.58 16.95
CA LEU A 44 -10.32 8.66 17.42
C LEU A 44 -11.10 9.95 17.68
N LYS A 45 -12.08 10.29 16.83
CA LYS A 45 -12.96 11.45 17.02
C LYS A 45 -13.93 11.28 18.19
N SER A 46 -14.48 10.08 18.39
CA SER A 46 -15.50 9.83 19.41
C SER A 46 -14.94 9.54 20.81
N HIS A 47 -13.79 8.87 20.91
CA HIS A 47 -13.23 8.35 22.16
C HIS A 47 -11.81 8.86 22.47
N GLY A 48 -11.24 9.72 21.61
CA GLY A 48 -9.87 10.21 21.75
C GLY A 48 -8.80 9.15 21.45
N ALA A 49 -7.55 9.45 21.77
CA ALA A 49 -6.38 8.63 21.39
C ALA A 49 -6.43 7.19 21.91
N GLY A 50 -6.95 6.97 23.12
CA GLY A 50 -7.08 5.62 23.71
C GLY A 50 -8.04 4.69 22.96
N GLY A 51 -8.98 5.24 22.18
CA GLY A 51 -9.87 4.45 21.34
C GLY A 51 -9.26 4.00 20.01
N SER A 52 -8.00 4.38 19.72
CA SER A 52 -7.31 4.10 18.47
C SER A 52 -6.24 3.00 18.56
N GLU A 53 -6.06 2.42 19.75
CA GLU A 53 -5.11 1.32 19.93
C GLU A 53 -5.56 0.05 19.19
N PRO A 54 -4.64 -0.70 18.54
CA PRO A 54 -5.01 -1.87 17.74
C PRO A 54 -5.82 -2.93 18.48
N ALA A 55 -5.51 -3.20 19.75
CA ALA A 55 -6.23 -4.18 20.57
C ALA A 55 -7.67 -3.75 20.86
N VAL A 56 -7.86 -2.47 21.20
CA VAL A 56 -9.19 -1.88 21.43
C VAL A 56 -10.00 -1.85 20.14
N LEU A 57 -9.36 -1.48 19.03
CA LEU A 57 -10.00 -1.47 17.72
C LEU A 57 -10.37 -2.88 17.26
N ALA A 58 -9.56 -3.91 17.52
CA ALA A 58 -9.91 -5.30 17.22
C ALA A 58 -11.21 -5.71 17.92
N GLN A 59 -11.30 -5.48 19.23
CA GLN A 59 -12.48 -5.80 20.02
C GLN A 59 -13.72 -5.02 19.55
N GLN A 60 -13.58 -3.71 19.34
CA GLN A 60 -14.70 -2.87 18.90
C GLN A 60 -15.13 -3.19 17.47
N PHE A 61 -14.19 -3.49 16.59
CA PHE A 61 -14.50 -3.87 15.21
C PHE A 61 -15.24 -5.19 15.19
N MET A 62 -14.84 -6.20 15.99
CA MET A 62 -15.59 -7.45 16.14
C MET A 62 -17.03 -7.24 16.63
N GLN A 63 -17.25 -6.35 17.59
CA GLN A 63 -18.58 -6.04 18.12
C GLN A 63 -19.50 -5.36 17.10
N GLU A 64 -18.94 -4.60 16.16
CA GLU A 64 -19.70 -3.91 15.12
C GLU A 64 -19.89 -4.75 13.85
N LEU A 65 -19.23 -5.90 13.73
CA LEU A 65 -19.41 -6.81 12.60
C LEU A 65 -20.65 -7.68 12.79
N PRO A 66 -21.51 -7.81 11.76
CA PRO A 66 -22.63 -8.74 11.83
C PRO A 66 -22.10 -10.18 11.96
N GLU A 67 -22.68 -10.96 12.89
CA GLU A 67 -22.30 -12.33 13.31
C GLU A 67 -22.04 -13.33 12.16
N THR A 68 -22.47 -13.00 10.94
CA THR A 68 -22.25 -13.78 9.71
C THR A 68 -20.84 -13.67 9.09
N ALA A 69 -19.91 -12.89 9.66
CA ALA A 69 -18.56 -12.71 9.12
C ALA A 69 -17.59 -13.78 9.64
N GLY A 70 -17.66 -14.99 9.10
CA GLY A 70 -16.85 -16.16 9.50
C GLY A 70 -15.35 -16.13 9.14
N GLU A 71 -14.69 -14.96 9.11
CA GLU A 71 -13.24 -14.87 8.95
C GLU A 71 -12.60 -14.26 10.21
N GLU A 72 -12.28 -15.11 11.20
CA GLU A 72 -11.61 -14.72 12.46
C GLU A 72 -10.27 -13.99 12.22
N ASP A 73 -9.58 -14.26 11.10
CA ASP A 73 -8.26 -13.71 10.78
C ASP A 73 -8.27 -12.19 10.55
N VAL A 74 -9.36 -11.63 9.99
CA VAL A 74 -9.44 -10.21 9.60
C VAL A 74 -9.60 -9.30 10.81
N THR A 75 -10.12 -9.84 11.91
CA THR A 75 -10.32 -9.15 13.18
C THR A 75 -9.17 -9.31 14.15
N SER A 76 -8.14 -10.08 13.79
CA SER A 76 -6.99 -10.29 14.67
C SER A 76 -6.23 -8.98 14.91
N GLU A 77 -5.73 -8.79 16.13
CA GLU A 77 -4.92 -7.62 16.48
C GLU A 77 -3.68 -7.51 15.58
N ALA A 78 -3.07 -8.65 15.23
CA ALA A 78 -1.93 -8.71 14.33
C ALA A 78 -2.28 -8.19 12.93
N TYR A 79 -3.44 -8.58 12.39
CA TYR A 79 -3.91 -8.10 11.09
C TYR A 79 -4.16 -6.58 11.11
N ILE A 80 -4.85 -6.07 12.14
CA ILE A 80 -5.13 -4.63 12.27
C ILE A 80 -3.85 -3.81 12.39
N ARG A 81 -2.90 -4.29 13.21
CA ARG A 81 -1.58 -3.67 13.35
C ARG A 81 -0.83 -3.62 12.02
N ASN A 82 -0.83 -4.70 11.26
CA ASN A 82 -0.17 -4.75 9.96
C ASN A 82 -0.90 -3.90 8.91
N ALA A 83 -2.23 -3.83 8.96
CA ALA A 83 -3.02 -2.94 8.12
C ALA A 83 -2.64 -1.47 8.34
N PHE A 84 -2.47 -1.02 9.59
CA PHE A 84 -2.02 0.34 9.87
C PHE A 84 -0.58 0.59 9.43
N LYS A 85 0.32 -0.39 9.58
CA LYS A 85 1.67 -0.27 9.01
C LYS A 85 1.63 -0.10 7.49
N VAL A 86 0.82 -0.89 6.78
CA VAL A 86 0.66 -0.75 5.32
C VAL A 86 0.08 0.62 4.97
N TRP A 87 -0.91 1.11 5.73
CA TRP A 87 -1.47 2.44 5.55
C TRP A 87 -0.39 3.52 5.67
N GLU A 88 0.38 3.49 6.75
CA GLU A 88 1.37 4.52 7.10
C GLU A 88 2.64 4.47 6.22
N ASN A 89 2.99 3.31 5.66
CA ASN A 89 4.22 3.16 4.88
C ASN A 89 3.99 3.09 3.36
N ILE A 90 3.00 2.32 2.90
CA ILE A 90 2.74 2.16 1.46
C ILE A 90 1.68 3.15 1.00
N LEU A 91 0.52 3.18 1.66
CA LEU A 91 -0.61 4.00 1.19
C LEU A 91 -0.46 5.49 1.54
N ALA A 92 0.46 5.84 2.43
CA ALA A 92 0.88 7.22 2.67
C ALA A 92 1.72 7.80 1.51
N VAL A 93 2.37 6.93 0.71
CA VAL A 93 3.11 7.34 -0.48
C VAL A 93 2.13 7.45 -1.64
N GLU A 94 1.79 8.68 -2.03
CA GLU A 94 0.69 8.96 -2.97
C GLU A 94 0.86 8.24 -4.32
N GLU A 95 2.09 8.17 -4.87
CA GLU A 95 2.36 7.46 -6.12
C GLU A 95 2.19 5.94 -5.97
N ALA A 96 2.68 5.36 -4.88
CA ALA A 96 2.48 3.93 -4.60
C ALA A 96 0.98 3.60 -4.41
N LYS A 97 0.25 4.46 -3.70
CA LYS A 97 -1.19 4.35 -3.51
C LYS A 97 -1.96 4.38 -4.83
N LYS A 98 -1.64 5.32 -5.73
CA LYS A 98 -2.25 5.38 -7.07
C LYS A 98 -2.03 4.08 -7.85
N ILE A 99 -0.81 3.57 -7.85
CA ILE A 99 -0.46 2.31 -8.53
C ILE A 99 -1.28 1.14 -7.96
N VAL A 100 -1.30 1.00 -6.63
CA VAL A 100 -2.02 -0.07 -5.95
C VAL A 100 -3.53 -0.02 -6.24
N LEU A 101 -4.14 1.17 -6.16
CA LEU A 101 -5.56 1.36 -6.45
C LEU A 101 -5.89 1.11 -7.93
N GLU A 102 -5.00 1.49 -8.83
CA GLU A 102 -5.17 1.21 -10.26
C GLU A 102 -5.09 -0.29 -10.56
N CYS A 103 -4.17 -1.02 -9.93
CA CYS A 103 -4.07 -2.47 -10.06
C CYS A 103 -5.33 -3.17 -9.53
N GLU A 104 -5.86 -2.69 -8.41
CA GLU A 104 -7.14 -3.17 -7.85
C GLU A 104 -8.31 -2.92 -8.82
N ARG A 105 -8.36 -1.74 -9.44
CA ARG A 105 -9.38 -1.38 -10.45
C ARG A 105 -9.30 -2.25 -11.70
N LEU A 106 -8.08 -2.54 -12.17
CA LEU A 106 -7.86 -3.30 -13.41
C LEU A 106 -8.08 -4.81 -13.24
N TRP A 107 -7.62 -5.39 -12.12
CA TRP A 107 -7.56 -6.84 -11.94
C TRP A 107 -8.40 -7.38 -10.79
N GLY A 108 -8.85 -6.54 -9.85
CA GLY A 108 -9.64 -6.95 -8.68
C GLY A 108 -8.97 -8.07 -7.90
N LYS A 109 -9.61 -9.24 -7.83
CA LYS A 109 -9.06 -10.43 -7.14
C LYS A 109 -7.77 -10.98 -7.73
N GLN A 110 -7.46 -10.60 -8.97
CA GLN A 110 -6.20 -10.93 -9.63
C GLN A 110 -5.16 -9.81 -9.48
N SER A 111 -5.39 -8.82 -8.63
CA SER A 111 -4.37 -7.80 -8.33
C SER A 111 -3.15 -8.46 -7.67
N PRO A 112 -1.91 -8.05 -8.02
CA PRO A 112 -0.71 -8.48 -7.29
C PRO A 112 -0.65 -7.97 -5.84
N PHE A 113 -1.62 -7.15 -5.44
CA PHE A 113 -1.77 -6.58 -4.09
C PHE A 113 -3.04 -7.05 -3.38
N TYR A 114 -3.64 -8.15 -3.85
CA TYR A 114 -4.91 -8.63 -3.32
C TYR A 114 -4.82 -9.05 -1.85
N THR A 115 -3.68 -9.59 -1.42
CA THR A 115 -3.46 -10.14 -0.06
C THR A 115 -2.56 -9.24 0.78
N MET A 116 -2.78 -9.24 2.10
CA MET A 116 -1.95 -8.48 3.06
C MET A 116 -0.47 -8.88 2.98
N SER A 117 -0.19 -10.19 2.84
CA SER A 117 1.19 -10.71 2.83
C SER A 117 2.02 -10.23 1.64
N GLN A 118 1.39 -9.81 0.54
CA GLN A 118 2.08 -9.20 -0.61
C GLN A 118 2.52 -7.77 -0.28
N LEU A 119 1.67 -7.00 0.39
CA LEU A 119 1.98 -5.65 0.85
C LEU A 119 3.05 -5.67 1.96
N GLU A 120 2.96 -6.63 2.88
CA GLU A 120 3.99 -6.86 3.89
C GLU A 120 5.35 -7.22 3.29
N ALA A 121 5.38 -8.00 2.20
CA ALA A 121 6.61 -8.32 1.49
C ALA A 121 7.28 -7.05 0.92
N VAL A 122 6.49 -6.11 0.37
CA VAL A 122 6.99 -4.82 -0.10
C VAL A 122 7.58 -4.02 1.06
N MET A 123 6.86 -3.88 2.19
CA MET A 123 7.39 -3.17 3.37
C MET A 123 8.66 -3.82 3.95
N ALA A 124 8.76 -5.14 3.89
CA ALA A 124 9.91 -5.87 4.43
C ALA A 124 11.19 -5.54 3.64
N LYS A 125 11.08 -5.32 2.33
CA LYS A 125 12.22 -5.14 1.42
C LYS A 125 12.51 -3.69 1.06
N CYS A 126 11.48 -2.88 0.81
CA CYS A 126 11.63 -1.47 0.44
C CYS A 126 11.72 -0.60 1.71
N LYS A 127 12.77 0.22 1.81
CA LYS A 127 13.06 1.01 3.03
C LYS A 127 12.70 2.48 2.93
N ASP A 128 12.63 3.00 1.72
CA ASP A 128 12.31 4.40 1.46
C ASP A 128 11.12 4.53 0.49
N PRO A 129 10.46 5.70 0.44
CA PRO A 129 9.30 5.92 -0.44
C PRO A 129 9.57 5.68 -1.93
N ALA A 130 10.80 5.93 -2.40
CA ALA A 130 11.17 5.74 -3.80
C ALA A 130 11.28 4.24 -4.14
N GLN A 131 11.89 3.45 -3.26
CA GLN A 131 11.94 1.99 -3.36
C GLN A 131 10.56 1.36 -3.26
N ILE A 132 9.68 1.88 -2.39
CA ILE A 132 8.29 1.40 -2.29
C ILE A 132 7.58 1.61 -3.62
N THR A 133 7.62 2.84 -4.15
CA THR A 133 6.99 3.20 -5.43
C THR A 133 7.54 2.35 -6.57
N PHE A 134 8.87 2.22 -6.68
CA PHE A 134 9.51 1.40 -7.70
C PHE A 134 9.16 -0.09 -7.56
N GLY A 135 9.11 -0.61 -6.34
CA GLY A 135 8.76 -1.99 -6.06
C GLY A 135 7.32 -2.33 -6.49
N VAL A 136 6.34 -1.51 -6.09
CA VAL A 136 4.95 -1.71 -6.52
C VAL A 136 4.78 -1.52 -8.02
N ASP A 137 5.50 -0.57 -8.63
CA ASP A 137 5.44 -0.37 -10.08
C ASP A 137 6.01 -1.56 -10.84
N CYS A 138 7.14 -2.12 -10.40
CA CYS A 138 7.71 -3.32 -11.00
C CYS A 138 6.76 -4.52 -10.87
N MET A 139 6.10 -4.70 -9.72
CA MET A 139 5.09 -5.75 -9.56
C MET A 139 3.94 -5.59 -10.55
N ARG A 140 3.41 -4.36 -10.72
CA ARG A 140 2.40 -4.04 -11.74
C ARG A 140 2.91 -4.38 -13.14
N TYR A 141 4.09 -3.89 -13.50
CA TYR A 141 4.68 -4.06 -14.82
C TYR A 141 4.90 -5.53 -15.19
N TYR A 142 5.39 -6.35 -14.25
CA TYR A 142 5.64 -7.77 -14.50
C TYR A 142 4.35 -8.54 -14.77
N VAL A 143 3.27 -8.23 -14.04
CA VAL A 143 1.94 -8.83 -14.28
C VAL A 143 1.36 -8.33 -15.61
N GLU A 144 1.42 -7.03 -15.88
CA GLU A 144 0.92 -6.43 -17.12
C GLU A 144 1.59 -7.01 -18.36
N LYS A 145 2.92 -7.16 -18.34
CA LYS A 145 3.71 -7.72 -19.44
C LYS A 145 3.75 -9.25 -19.44
N LYS A 146 3.03 -9.91 -18.52
CA LYS A 146 2.99 -11.38 -18.38
C LYS A 146 4.37 -12.01 -18.19
N PHE A 147 5.32 -11.28 -17.60
CA PHE A 147 6.60 -11.83 -17.15
C PHE A 147 6.43 -12.66 -15.88
N ALA A 148 5.36 -12.42 -15.13
CA ALA A 148 4.94 -13.23 -14.00
C ALA A 148 3.41 -13.24 -13.91
N SER A 149 2.87 -14.34 -13.43
CA SER A 149 1.48 -14.45 -13.02
C SER A 149 1.27 -13.87 -11.61
N THR A 150 0.02 -13.60 -11.26
CA THR A 150 -0.36 -13.06 -9.94
C THR A 150 -0.12 -14.06 -8.81
N GLY A 151 -0.23 -15.36 -9.11
CA GLY A 151 0.15 -16.44 -8.18
C GLY A 151 1.66 -16.53 -7.93
N GLU A 152 2.48 -16.15 -8.92
CA GLU A 152 3.94 -16.07 -8.76
C GLU A 152 4.36 -14.87 -7.92
N MET A 153 3.51 -13.84 -7.78
CA MET A 153 3.67 -12.72 -6.85
C MET A 153 3.27 -13.08 -5.42
N SER A 154 3.53 -14.32 -4.98
CA SER A 154 3.32 -14.72 -3.60
C SER A 154 4.37 -14.09 -2.67
N SER A 155 4.02 -13.85 -1.41
CA SER A 155 4.96 -13.30 -0.40
C SER A 155 6.30 -14.07 -0.35
N ARG A 156 6.25 -15.40 -0.51
CA ARG A 156 7.42 -16.28 -0.58
C ARG A 156 8.34 -15.98 -1.77
N ASN A 157 7.79 -15.73 -2.96
CA ASN A 157 8.59 -15.43 -4.15
C ASN A 157 9.09 -13.98 -4.15
N LEU A 158 8.30 -13.07 -3.59
CA LEU A 158 8.67 -11.65 -3.46
C LEU A 158 9.85 -11.46 -2.51
N THR A 159 9.84 -12.15 -1.36
CA THR A 159 10.87 -12.05 -0.32
C THR A 159 11.99 -13.09 -0.44
N GLY A 160 11.73 -14.19 -1.15
CA GLY A 160 12.60 -15.37 -1.22
C GLY A 160 12.34 -16.34 -0.06
N LYS A 161 12.69 -17.62 -0.26
CA LYS A 161 12.78 -18.59 0.83
C LYS A 161 14.18 -19.19 0.80
N THR A 162 14.75 -19.49 1.97
CA THR A 162 16.04 -20.17 2.16
C THR A 162 17.30 -19.29 1.98
N THR A 163 18.48 -19.92 2.15
CA THR A 163 19.82 -19.33 2.26
C THR A 163 20.00 -18.11 1.34
N ASN A 164 20.27 -16.95 1.96
CA ASN A 164 20.37 -15.59 1.40
C ASN A 164 19.07 -14.77 1.26
N ASN A 165 17.88 -15.35 1.48
CA ASN A 165 16.58 -14.63 1.51
C ASN A 165 16.42 -13.61 0.37
N ARG A 166 16.80 -14.01 -0.86
CA ARG A 166 16.67 -13.17 -2.06
C ARG A 166 15.42 -13.58 -2.83
N GLY A 167 14.52 -12.62 -3.02
CA GLY A 167 13.31 -12.78 -3.81
C GLY A 167 13.25 -11.81 -4.98
N LEU A 168 12.09 -11.77 -5.64
CA LEU A 168 11.87 -10.93 -6.81
C LEU A 168 12.02 -9.44 -6.50
N LEU A 169 11.63 -8.99 -5.30
CA LEU A 169 11.80 -7.60 -4.88
C LEU A 169 13.27 -7.22 -4.76
N ASP A 170 14.14 -8.11 -4.27
CA ASP A 170 15.58 -7.83 -4.22
C ASP A 170 16.14 -7.65 -5.64
N VAL A 171 15.70 -8.46 -6.60
CA VAL A 171 16.09 -8.33 -8.01
C VAL A 171 15.65 -6.97 -8.57
N PHE A 172 14.46 -6.48 -8.21
CA PHE A 172 13.99 -5.16 -8.65
C PHE A 172 14.87 -4.05 -8.05
N LEU A 173 15.13 -4.10 -6.75
CA LEU A 173 15.95 -3.09 -6.08
C LEU A 173 17.39 -3.07 -6.59
N GLU A 174 17.99 -4.23 -6.88
CA GLU A 174 19.33 -4.29 -7.48
C GLU A 174 19.34 -3.74 -8.92
N LYS A 175 18.28 -3.99 -9.72
CA LYS A 175 18.13 -3.36 -11.04
C LYS A 175 18.02 -1.84 -10.92
N GLN A 176 17.27 -1.33 -9.94
CA GLN A 176 17.16 0.10 -9.68
C GLN A 176 18.53 0.72 -9.37
N LYS A 177 19.30 0.10 -8.47
CA LYS A 177 20.65 0.55 -8.13
C LYS A 177 21.58 0.57 -9.33
N LEU A 178 21.56 -0.49 -10.15
CA LEU A 178 22.38 -0.56 -11.36
C LEU A 178 21.99 0.54 -12.35
N LEU A 179 20.69 0.78 -12.57
CA LEU A 179 20.22 1.85 -13.43
C LEU A 179 20.65 3.23 -12.92
N HIS A 180 20.51 3.50 -11.62
CA HIS A 180 20.99 4.75 -11.02
C HIS A 180 22.50 4.91 -11.20
N HIS A 181 23.28 3.85 -11.01
CA HIS A 181 24.73 3.88 -11.22
C HIS A 181 25.08 4.20 -12.69
N LEU A 182 24.43 3.55 -13.64
CA LEU A 182 24.67 3.78 -15.07
C LEU A 182 24.31 5.21 -15.49
N VAL A 183 23.18 5.73 -14.98
CA VAL A 183 22.76 7.12 -15.23
C VAL A 183 23.78 8.09 -14.64
N HIS A 184 24.24 7.87 -13.42
CA HIS A 184 25.25 8.70 -12.78
C HIS A 184 26.57 8.71 -13.55
N GLN A 185 27.09 7.54 -13.93
CA GLN A 185 28.31 7.42 -14.74
C GLN A 185 28.15 8.12 -16.09
N TRP A 186 26.99 7.96 -16.74
CA TRP A 186 26.73 8.65 -18.00
C TRP A 186 26.72 10.17 -17.82
N LEU A 187 26.05 10.69 -16.79
CA LEU A 187 26.00 12.13 -16.48
C LEU A 187 27.39 12.74 -16.19
N GLU A 188 28.28 11.97 -15.56
CA GLU A 188 29.67 12.39 -15.33
C GLU A 188 30.43 12.59 -16.65
N THR A 189 30.20 11.72 -17.64
CA THR A 189 30.87 11.80 -18.96
C THR A 189 30.32 12.92 -19.85
N GLN A 190 29.12 13.43 -19.59
CA GLN A 190 28.55 14.49 -20.41
C GLN A 190 29.16 15.86 -20.03
N PRO A 191 29.53 16.69 -21.02
CA PRO A 191 30.00 18.06 -20.81
C PRO A 191 28.81 18.98 -20.52
N LEU A 192 28.08 18.70 -19.44
CA LEU A 192 27.01 19.55 -18.94
C LEU A 192 27.62 20.60 -18.00
N ASP A 193 27.14 21.83 -18.10
CA ASP A 193 27.50 22.90 -17.16
C ASP A 193 27.18 22.45 -15.73
N ALA A 194 28.03 22.82 -14.77
CA ALA A 194 27.94 22.34 -13.39
C ALA A 194 26.57 22.61 -12.73
N GLU A 195 25.88 23.68 -13.15
CA GLU A 195 24.53 24.02 -12.69
C GLU A 195 23.45 23.04 -13.19
N SER A 196 23.69 22.32 -14.29
CA SER A 196 22.74 21.37 -14.88
C SER A 196 22.88 19.93 -14.34
N LYS A 197 23.90 19.66 -13.50
CA LYS A 197 24.22 18.32 -12.98
C LYS A 197 23.59 18.00 -11.61
N VAL A 198 22.93 18.98 -10.97
CA VAL A 198 22.27 18.81 -9.67
C VAL A 198 20.75 18.78 -9.90
N GLY A 199 20.21 17.60 -10.20
CA GLY A 199 18.78 17.37 -10.39
C GLY A 199 18.36 16.04 -9.80
#